data_AF-A0A7S0TVK5-F1
#
_entry.id   AF-A0A7S0TVK5-F1
#
_cell.length_a   1.000
_cell.length_b   1.000
_cell.length_c   1.000
_cell.angle_alpha   90.00
_cell.angle_beta   90.00
_cell.angle_gamma   90.00
#
_symmetry.space_group_name_H-M   'P 1'
#
loop_
_entity.id
_entity.type
_entity.pdbx_description
1 polymer ?
#
loop_
_entity_poly.entity_id
_entity_poly.type
_entity_poly.pdbx_seq_one_letter_code
_entity_poly.pdbx_strand_id
1 'polypeptide(L)'
;MVSFLPDSLKYRQMIAKATSDDEAPSPGFLQEELKQLTHDAEAWRHIQDALMARLEIKSSNVKLKGLRLLKVLCATGSPNVKRDMQRRTHVVRDCMHWRCDPHPSMGELPAKMVREA
;
A
#
# COMPACT_ATOMS: atom_id res chain seq x y z
N MET A 1 -27.91 3.71 15.54
CA MET A 1 -27.96 3.40 14.09
C MET A 1 -26.53 3.08 13.68
N VAL A 2 -26.16 1.79 13.63
CA VAL A 2 -24.81 1.36 13.24
C VAL A 2 -24.75 1.47 11.72
N SER A 3 -24.02 2.44 11.19
CA SER A 3 -23.87 2.60 9.74
C SER A 3 -23.07 1.41 9.19
N PHE A 4 -23.74 0.59 8.38
CA PHE A 4 -23.09 -0.47 7.64
C PHE A 4 -22.26 0.17 6.52
N LEU A 5 -20.96 0.36 6.76
CA LEU A 5 -20.05 0.83 5.73
C LEU A 5 -19.85 -0.32 4.73
N PRO A 6 -20.03 -0.12 3.41
CA PRO A 6 -19.72 -1.17 2.45
C PRO A 6 -18.28 -1.64 2.63
N ASP A 7 -18.04 -2.95 2.58
CA ASP A 7 -16.72 -3.53 2.85
C ASP A 7 -15.62 -2.92 1.98
N SER A 8 -15.94 -2.63 0.71
CA SER A 8 -15.03 -1.92 -0.20
C SER A 8 -14.62 -0.51 0.29
N LEU A 9 -15.50 0.22 0.98
CA LEU A 9 -15.19 1.53 1.56
C LEU A 9 -14.36 1.36 2.84
N LYS A 10 -14.68 0.36 3.67
CA LYS A 10 -13.95 0.04 4.90
C LYS A 10 -12.48 -0.27 4.59
N TYR A 11 -12.23 -1.19 3.66
CA TYR A 11 -10.86 -1.58 3.31
C TYR A 11 -10.07 -0.45 2.63
N ARG A 12 -10.74 0.38 1.81
CA ARG A 12 -10.12 1.60 1.26
C ARG A 12 -9.67 2.56 2.34
N GLN A 13 -10.48 2.78 3.37
CA GLN A 13 -10.11 3.64 4.50
C GLN A 13 -8.96 3.06 5.33
N MET A 14 -8.94 1.75 5.57
CA MET A 14 -7.83 1.08 6.27
C MET A 14 -6.52 1.25 5.50
N ILE A 15 -6.55 1.02 4.18
CA ILE A 15 -5.38 1.21 3.32
C ILE A 15 -4.94 2.68 3.27
N ALA A 16 -5.88 3.62 3.18
CA ALA A 16 -5.56 5.05 3.22
C ALA A 16 -4.87 5.45 4.54
N LYS A 17 -5.31 4.90 5.68
CA LYS A 17 -4.66 5.11 6.99
C LYS A 17 -3.27 4.48 7.06
N ALA A 18 -3.10 3.26 6.55
CA ALA A 18 -1.80 2.58 6.52
C ALA A 18 -0.79 3.25 5.56
N THR A 19 -1.28 4.05 4.61
CA THR A 19 -0.47 4.71 3.58
C THR A 19 -0.70 6.21 3.55
N SER A 20 -0.90 6.82 4.72
CA SER A 20 -1.17 8.26 4.86
C SER A 20 -0.06 9.11 4.20
N ASP A 21 -0.44 10.26 3.66
CA ASP A 21 0.48 11.17 2.97
C ASP A 21 1.20 12.09 3.97
N ASP A 22 2.02 11.48 4.82
CA ASP A 22 2.80 12.13 5.85
C ASP A 22 4.09 11.34 6.09
N GLU A 23 5.02 11.93 6.86
CA GLU A 23 6.31 11.32 7.20
C GLU A 23 6.21 10.30 8.34
N ALA A 24 5.06 10.22 9.03
CA ALA A 24 4.88 9.28 10.13
C ALA A 24 4.91 7.83 9.60
N PRO A 25 5.49 6.88 10.35
CA PRO A 25 5.47 5.48 9.92
C PRO A 25 4.03 4.95 9.87
N SER A 26 3.79 3.98 8.99
CA SER A 26 2.51 3.24 8.98
C SER A 26 2.26 2.63 10.36
N PRO A 27 1.05 2.76 10.93
CA PRO A 27 0.74 2.16 12.22
C PRO A 27 0.87 0.63 12.17
N GLY A 28 1.70 0.04 13.06
CA GLY A 28 1.99 -1.39 13.03
C GLY A 28 0.77 -2.27 13.24
N PHE A 29 -0.18 -1.85 14.09
CA PHE A 29 -1.43 -2.58 14.32
C PHE A 29 -2.29 -2.72 13.05
N LEU A 30 -2.29 -1.71 12.17
CA LEU A 30 -3.02 -1.78 10.90
C LEU A 30 -2.36 -2.79 9.95
N GLN A 31 -1.03 -2.90 9.96
CA GLN A 31 -0.33 -3.89 9.14
C GLN A 31 -0.66 -5.32 9.58
N GLU A 32 -0.70 -5.55 10.89
CA GLU A 32 -1.09 -6.82 11.48
C GLU A 32 -2.54 -7.20 11.16
N GLU A 33 -3.47 -6.24 11.24
CA GLU A 33 -4.88 -6.45 10.86
C GLU A 33 -5.01 -6.77 9.36
N LEU A 34 -4.34 -5.99 8.49
CA LEU A 34 -4.32 -6.22 7.04
C LEU A 34 -3.71 -7.57 6.67
N LYS A 35 -2.68 -8.02 7.40
CA LYS A 35 -2.10 -9.36 7.23
C LYS A 35 -3.14 -10.45 7.46
N GLN A 36 -3.89 -10.38 8.56
CA GLN A 36 -4.95 -11.36 8.84
C GLN A 36 -6.03 -11.36 7.76
N LEU A 37 -6.43 -10.18 7.30
CA LEU A 37 -7.44 -10.01 6.26
C LEU A 37 -7.04 -10.60 4.90
N THR A 38 -5.75 -10.85 4.65
CA THR A 38 -5.33 -11.51 3.40
C THR A 38 -5.77 -12.97 3.28
N HIS A 39 -6.17 -13.60 4.39
CA HIS A 39 -6.70 -14.97 4.40
C HIS A 39 -8.18 -15.05 3.98
N ASP A 40 -8.89 -13.93 4.02
CA ASP A 40 -10.25 -13.82 3.50
C ASP A 40 -10.19 -13.35 2.04
N ALA A 41 -10.73 -14.15 1.13
CA ALA A 41 -10.62 -13.89 -0.31
C ALA A 41 -11.38 -12.63 -0.75
N GLU A 42 -12.52 -12.33 -0.13
CA GLU A 42 -13.31 -11.15 -0.47
C GLU A 42 -12.68 -9.87 0.08
N ALA A 43 -12.23 -9.90 1.34
CA ALA A 43 -11.47 -8.81 1.93
C ALA A 43 -10.20 -8.53 1.13
N TRP A 44 -9.45 -9.59 0.80
CA TRP A 44 -8.22 -9.47 0.03
C TRP A 44 -8.45 -8.88 -1.36
N ARG A 45 -9.55 -9.22 -2.03
CA ARG A 45 -9.93 -8.61 -3.32
C ARG A 45 -10.07 -7.09 -3.22
N HIS A 46 -10.73 -6.59 -2.17
CA HIS A 46 -10.88 -5.15 -1.98
C HIS A 46 -9.59 -4.47 -1.52
N ILE A 47 -8.83 -5.13 -0.65
CA ILE A 47 -7.55 -4.64 -0.13
C ILE A 47 -6.53 -4.50 -1.26
N GLN A 48 -6.40 -5.50 -2.13
CA GLN A 48 -5.44 -5.45 -3.23
C GLN A 48 -5.77 -4.33 -4.22
N ASP A 49 -7.05 -4.11 -4.55
CA ASP A 49 -7.47 -3.02 -5.43
C ASP A 49 -7.18 -1.66 -4.80
N ALA A 50 -7.51 -1.49 -3.52
CA ALA A 50 -7.20 -0.27 -2.77
C ALA A 50 -5.69 -0.01 -2.72
N LEU A 51 -4.87 -1.04 -2.49
CA LEU A 51 -3.42 -0.92 -2.41
C LEU A 51 -2.80 -0.52 -3.75
N MET A 52 -3.25 -1.11 -4.87
CA MET A 52 -2.78 -0.71 -6.20
C MET A 52 -3.12 0.75 -6.50
N ALA A 53 -4.33 1.19 -6.14
CA ALA A 53 -4.72 2.59 -6.30
C ALA A 53 -3.82 3.55 -5.50
N ARG A 54 -3.30 3.14 -4.33
CA ARG A 54 -2.30 3.94 -3.58
C ARG A 54 -0.99 4.07 -4.33
N LEU A 55 -0.53 3.02 -4.99
CA LEU A 55 0.72 3.02 -5.75
C LEU A 55 0.67 3.93 -6.98
N GLU A 56 -0.51 4.34 -7.44
CA GLU A 56 -0.68 5.29 -8.55
C GLU A 56 -0.66 6.76 -8.09
N ILE A 57 -0.97 7.04 -6.82
CA ILE A 57 -1.01 8.42 -6.27
C ILE A 57 0.35 9.10 -6.41
N LYS A 58 0.37 10.35 -6.85
CA LYS A 58 1.57 11.17 -7.04
C LYS A 58 2.15 11.70 -5.72
N SER A 59 2.44 10.81 -4.77
CA SER A 59 3.13 11.13 -3.52
C SER A 59 4.18 10.05 -3.19
N SER A 60 5.39 10.48 -2.87
CA SER A 60 6.48 9.60 -2.44
C SER A 60 6.14 8.88 -1.12
N ASN A 61 5.51 9.56 -0.16
CA ASN A 61 5.12 8.98 1.12
C ASN A 61 4.11 7.85 0.93
N VAL A 62 3.07 8.12 0.13
CA VAL A 62 2.00 7.16 -0.15
C VAL A 62 2.55 5.92 -0.88
N LYS A 63 3.35 6.12 -1.95
CA LYS A 63 3.95 5.02 -2.70
C LYS A 63 4.90 4.19 -1.82
N LEU A 64 5.77 4.83 -1.06
CA LEU A 64 6.74 4.14 -0.19
C LEU A 64 6.03 3.28 0.86
N LYS A 65 5.02 3.82 1.54
CA LYS A 65 4.23 3.07 2.52
C LYS A 65 3.46 1.94 1.84
N GLY A 66 2.90 2.17 0.65
CA GLY A 66 2.22 1.14 -0.15
C GLY A 66 3.14 -0.03 -0.53
N LEU A 67 4.34 0.25 -1.03
CA LEU A 67 5.33 -0.77 -1.41
C LEU A 67 5.81 -1.56 -0.20
N ARG A 68 6.09 -0.89 0.93
CA ARG A 68 6.49 -1.55 2.18
C ARG A 68 5.38 -2.45 2.73
N LEU A 69 4.13 -1.96 2.73
CA LEU A 69 2.99 -2.77 3.12
C LEU A 69 2.85 -4.00 2.21
N LEU A 70 2.91 -3.82 0.88
CA LEU A 70 2.87 -4.91 -0.08
C LEU A 70 3.96 -5.95 0.19
N LYS A 71 5.19 -5.51 0.47
CA LYS A 71 6.33 -6.37 0.81
C LYS A 71 6.06 -7.20 2.07
N VAL A 72 5.52 -6.58 3.13
CA VAL A 72 5.14 -7.28 4.36
C VAL A 72 4.06 -8.30 4.09
N LEU A 73 2.97 -7.94 3.39
CA LEU A 73 1.87 -8.85 3.08
C LEU A 73 2.33 -10.02 2.19
N CYS A 74 3.22 -9.77 1.24
CA CYS A 74 3.84 -10.84 0.45
C CYS A 74 4.69 -11.78 1.31
N ALA A 75 5.37 -11.28 2.35
CA ALA A 75 6.25 -12.09 3.19
C ALA A 75 5.48 -12.89 4.25
N THR A 76 4.41 -12.33 4.82
CA THR A 76 3.79 -12.86 6.04
C THR A 76 2.28 -13.09 5.95
N GLY A 77 1.63 -12.63 4.88
CA GLY A 77 0.21 -12.86 4.65
C GLY A 77 -0.10 -14.22 4.02
N SER A 78 -1.32 -14.36 3.52
CA SER A 78 -1.81 -15.54 2.82
C SER A 78 -0.91 -15.92 1.64
N PRO A 79 -0.69 -17.23 1.38
CA PRO A 79 0.09 -17.69 0.22
C PRO A 79 -0.42 -17.18 -1.13
N ASN A 80 -1.71 -16.81 -1.21
CA ASN A 80 -2.32 -16.27 -2.43
C ASN A 80 -1.83 -14.86 -2.77
N VAL A 81 -1.36 -14.08 -1.78
CA VAL A 81 -0.93 -12.69 -1.97
C VAL A 81 0.13 -12.59 -3.07
N LYS A 82 1.19 -13.39 -3.01
CA LYS A 82 2.25 -13.37 -4.04
C LYS A 82 1.70 -13.69 -5.43
N ARG A 83 0.82 -14.70 -5.53
CA ARG A 83 0.23 -15.14 -6.80
C ARG A 83 -0.63 -14.06 -7.44
N ASP A 84 -1.46 -13.39 -6.65
CA ASP A 84 -2.34 -12.33 -7.15
C ASP A 84 -1.53 -11.10 -7.56
N MET A 85 -0.48 -10.78 -6.81
CA MET A 85 0.39 -9.62 -7.08
C MET A 85 1.29 -9.81 -8.30
N GLN A 86 1.65 -11.05 -8.66
CA GLN A 86 2.34 -11.34 -9.92
C GLN A 86 1.56 -10.82 -11.16
N ARG A 87 0.22 -10.83 -11.10
CA ARG A 87 -0.65 -10.34 -12.19
C ARG A 87 -0.69 -8.81 -12.27
N ARG A 88 -0.19 -8.11 -11.25
CA ARG A 88 -0.24 -6.64 -11.12
C ARG A 88 1.15 -6.00 -11.07
N THR A 89 2.16 -6.73 -11.54
CA THR A 89 3.57 -6.30 -11.51
C THR A 89 3.84 -5.00 -12.26
N HIS A 90 3.01 -4.63 -13.24
CA HIS A 90 3.14 -3.36 -13.96
C HIS A 90 3.07 -2.15 -13.02
N VAL A 91 2.08 -2.11 -12.10
CA VAL A 91 1.91 -1.01 -11.13
C VAL A 91 3.16 -0.86 -10.25
N VAL A 92 3.73 -1.98 -9.78
CA VAL A 92 4.94 -1.98 -8.94
C VAL A 92 6.17 -1.56 -9.76
N ARG A 93 6.27 -1.99 -11.01
CA ARG A 93 7.38 -1.63 -11.92
C ARG A 93 7.38 -0.14 -12.23
N ASP A 94 6.23 0.50 -12.31
CA ASP A 94 6.14 1.94 -12.52
C ASP A 94 6.75 2.72 -11.35
N CYS A 95 6.62 2.22 -10.11
CA CYS A 95 7.27 2.82 -8.96
C CYS A 95 8.82 2.78 -9.02
N MET A 96 9.42 1.80 -9.72
CA MET A 96 10.88 1.73 -9.90
C MET A 96 11.44 2.90 -10.72
N HIS A 97 10.59 3.55 -11.50
CA HIS A 97 10.94 4.70 -12.33
C HIS A 97 10.44 6.02 -11.73
N TRP A 98 9.93 6.00 -10.50
CA TRP A 98 9.34 7.17 -9.85
C TRP A 98 10.30 8.36 -9.80
N ARG A 99 9.77 9.55 -10.10
CA ARG A 99 10.41 10.86 -10.01
C ARG A 99 9.39 11.85 -9.50
N CYS A 100 9.84 12.82 -8.71
CA CYS A 100 9.06 13.97 -8.26
C CYS A 100 10.01 15.17 -8.13
N ASP A 101 9.45 16.35 -7.86
CA ASP A 101 10.28 17.50 -7.54
C ASP A 101 11.14 17.23 -6.29
N PRO A 102 12.37 17.74 -6.23
CA PRO A 102 13.23 17.57 -5.07
C PRO A 102 12.56 18.12 -3.81
N HIS A 103 12.60 17.36 -2.73
CA HIS A 103 12.10 17.81 -1.44
C HIS A 103 12.96 18.97 -0.90
N PRO A 104 12.38 20.03 -0.30
CA PRO A 104 13.14 21.21 0.12
C PRO A 104 14.32 20.90 1.06
N SER A 105 14.17 19.92 1.96
CA SER A 105 15.20 19.52 2.92
C SER A 105 15.87 18.18 2.61
N MET A 106 15.22 17.31 1.83
CA MET A 106 15.67 15.92 1.61
C MET A 106 16.13 15.66 0.16
N GLY A 107 15.97 16.65 -0.74
CA GLY A 107 16.30 16.51 -2.16
C GLY A 107 15.60 15.31 -2.81
N GLU A 108 16.38 14.50 -3.52
CA GLU A 108 15.91 13.31 -4.24
C GLU A 108 15.61 12.10 -3.34
N LEU A 109 15.90 12.18 -2.03
CA LEU A 109 15.81 11.04 -1.13
C LEU A 109 14.41 10.39 -1.14
N PRO A 110 13.27 11.11 -1.05
CA PRO A 110 11.96 10.47 -1.07
C PRO A 110 11.69 9.70 -2.37
N ALA A 111 12.07 10.27 -3.51
CA ALA A 111 11.92 9.60 -4.79
C ALA A 111 12.81 8.35 -4.89
N LYS A 112 14.06 8.44 -4.38
CA LYS A 112 14.99 7.31 -4.30
C LYS A 112 14.45 6.17 -3.45
N MET A 113 13.90 6.48 -2.27
CA MET A 113 13.34 5.47 -1.37
C MET A 113 12.19 4.68 -2.01
N VAL A 114 11.33 5.32 -2.82
CA VAL A 114 10.27 4.62 -3.55
C VAL A 114 10.84 3.62 -4.55
N ARG A 115 11.92 3.98 -5.26
CA ARG A 115 12.53 3.12 -6.28
C ARG A 115 13.24 1.89 -5.70
N GLU A 116 13.73 2.01 -4.46
CA GLU A 116 14.53 0.99 -3.77
C GLU A 116 13.72 0.13 -2.78
N ALA A 117 12.42 0.39 -2.61
CA ALA A 117 11.55 -0.24 -1.59
C ALA A 117 11.33 -1.76 -1.78
#